data_AF-A0A2E8WP81-F1
#
_entry.id   AF-A0A2E8WP81-F1
#
_cell.length_a   1.000
_cell.length_b   1.000
_cell.length_c   1.000
_cell.angle_alpha   90.00
_cell.angle_beta   90.00
_cell.angle_gamma   90.00
#
_symmetry.space_group_name_H-M   'P 1'
#
loop_
_entity.id
_entity.type
_entity.pdbx_description
1 polymer ?
#
loop_
_entity_poly.entity_id
_entity_poly.type
_entity_poly.pdbx_seq_one_letter_code
_entity_poly.pdbx_strand_id
1 'polypeptide(L)'
;MKLLGYLITLLLVATPMVGVANDRNDIEETIAARLALMKPVAHSKWVAGRAIEDTDREKVVIEQAVISGLQYGITTDSTTTFFEAQIEAAKAIQRYWFSVWQDEPPEGLAPNLTATIRPQLL
;
A
#
# COMPACT_ATOMS: atom_id res chain seq x y z
N MET A 1 -47.07 -53.07 13.39
CA MET A 1 -46.26 -53.38 12.19
C MET A 1 -46.39 -52.18 11.26
N LYS A 2 -45.36 -51.33 11.13
CA LYS A 2 -44.32 -51.39 10.06
C LYS A 2 -45.00 -51.32 8.68
N LEU A 3 -44.84 -50.33 7.79
CA LEU A 3 -43.70 -49.50 7.35
C LEU A 3 -44.32 -48.34 6.50
N LEU A 4 -43.90 -47.08 6.63
CA LEU A 4 -42.82 -46.45 5.85
C LEU A 4 -43.20 -46.12 4.39
N GLY A 5 -43.42 -44.84 4.11
CA GLY A 5 -43.48 -44.25 2.77
C GLY A 5 -42.93 -42.82 2.86
N TYR A 6 -41.62 -42.71 2.97
CA TYR A 6 -40.88 -41.48 3.25
C TYR A 6 -40.95 -40.55 2.03
N LEU A 7 -41.55 -39.38 2.22
CA LEU A 7 -41.52 -38.24 1.30
C LEU A 7 -40.06 -37.75 1.25
N ILE A 8 -39.37 -38.01 0.14
CA ILE A 8 -38.01 -37.49 -0.08
C ILE A 8 -38.16 -36.00 -0.41
N THR A 9 -38.09 -35.16 0.62
CA THR A 9 -37.84 -33.72 0.47
C THR A 9 -36.36 -33.53 0.22
N LEU A 10 -36.02 -33.15 -1.01
CA LEU A 10 -34.69 -32.75 -1.44
C LEU A 10 -34.29 -31.45 -0.71
N LEU A 11 -33.51 -31.57 0.37
CA LEU A 11 -32.88 -30.44 1.03
C LEU A 11 -31.63 -30.05 0.23
N LEU A 12 -31.77 -29.07 -0.66
CA LEU A 12 -30.65 -28.41 -1.33
C LEU A 12 -29.92 -27.56 -0.29
N VAL A 13 -28.89 -28.11 0.34
CA VAL A 13 -27.96 -27.33 1.16
C VAL A 13 -27.12 -26.48 0.21
N ALA A 14 -27.54 -25.24 -0.02
CA ALA A 14 -26.68 -24.21 -0.57
C ALA A 14 -25.60 -23.90 0.48
N THR A 15 -24.48 -24.62 0.42
CA THR A 15 -23.25 -24.15 1.08
C THR A 15 -22.92 -22.79 0.49
N PRO A 16 -22.79 -21.71 1.28
CA PRO A 16 -22.16 -20.52 0.77
C PRO A 16 -20.74 -20.92 0.38
N MET A 17 -20.43 -20.76 -0.90
CA MET A 17 -19.06 -20.74 -1.38
C MET A 17 -18.41 -19.55 -0.69
N VAL A 18 -17.81 -19.79 0.47
CA VAL A 18 -16.87 -18.84 1.05
C VAL A 18 -15.72 -18.81 0.06
N GLY A 19 -15.70 -17.79 -0.79
CA GLY A 19 -14.50 -17.43 -1.51
C GLY A 19 -13.44 -17.16 -0.47
N VAL A 20 -12.47 -18.06 -0.34
CA VAL A 20 -11.22 -17.78 0.35
C VAL A 20 -10.60 -16.60 -0.40
N ALA A 21 -10.68 -15.42 0.20
CA ALA A 21 -10.07 -14.22 -0.33
C ALA A 21 -8.58 -14.48 -0.56
N ASN A 22 -8.07 -14.04 -1.70
CA ASN A 22 -6.69 -14.22 -2.13
C ASN A 22 -5.78 -13.16 -1.47
N ASP A 23 -5.82 -13.11 -0.13
CA ASP A 23 -5.36 -12.03 0.75
C ASP A 23 -3.89 -11.60 0.52
N ARG A 24 -3.04 -12.52 0.02
CA ARG A 24 -1.64 -12.22 -0.31
C ARG A 24 -1.50 -11.39 -1.58
N ASN A 25 -2.32 -11.63 -2.59
CA ASN A 25 -2.26 -10.85 -3.81
C ASN A 25 -2.71 -9.40 -3.56
N ASP A 26 -3.64 -9.20 -2.63
CA ASP A 26 -4.18 -7.88 -2.31
C ASP A 26 -3.17 -7.00 -1.56
N ILE A 27 -2.38 -7.57 -0.63
CA ILE A 27 -1.34 -6.81 0.08
C ILE A 27 -0.13 -6.50 -0.81
N GLU A 28 0.29 -7.44 -1.66
CA GLU A 28 1.38 -7.22 -2.62
C GLU A 28 1.02 -6.12 -3.62
N GLU A 29 -0.20 -6.15 -4.15
CA GLU A 29 -0.72 -5.11 -5.04
C GLU A 29 -0.78 -3.74 -4.35
N THR A 30 -1.24 -3.69 -3.10
CA THR A 30 -1.30 -2.44 -2.31
C THR A 30 0.09 -1.84 -2.10
N ILE A 31 1.08 -2.68 -1.77
CA ILE A 31 2.48 -2.25 -1.63
C ILE A 31 3.03 -1.74 -2.97
N ALA A 32 2.79 -2.49 -4.05
CA ALA A 32 3.24 -2.12 -5.38
C ALA A 32 2.63 -0.78 -5.84
N ALA A 33 1.33 -0.59 -5.63
CA ALA A 33 0.62 0.64 -5.95
C ALA A 33 1.21 1.83 -5.19
N ARG A 34 1.50 1.67 -3.89
CA ARG A 34 2.15 2.71 -3.09
C ARG A 34 3.56 3.04 -3.61
N LEU A 35 4.36 2.03 -3.93
CA LEU A 35 5.73 2.22 -4.42
C LEU A 35 5.77 2.81 -5.84
N ALA A 36 4.77 2.55 -6.68
CA ALA A 36 4.65 3.12 -8.02
C ALA A 36 4.56 4.66 -7.99
N LEU A 37 4.05 5.25 -6.90
CA LEU A 37 4.01 6.70 -6.70
C LEU A 37 5.41 7.33 -6.53
N MET A 38 6.47 6.55 -6.31
CA MET A 38 7.79 7.09 -5.99
C MET A 38 8.51 7.72 -7.18
N LYS A 39 8.19 7.34 -8.42
CA LYS A 39 8.65 8.07 -9.61
C LYS A 39 8.04 9.49 -9.67
N PRO A 40 6.71 9.66 -9.54
CA PRO A 40 6.09 10.98 -9.36
C PRO A 40 6.67 11.80 -8.19
N VAL A 41 6.90 11.18 -7.02
CA VAL A 41 7.53 11.87 -5.87
C VAL A 41 8.92 12.35 -6.23
N ALA A 42 9.73 11.47 -6.85
CA ALA A 42 11.07 11.83 -7.29
C ALA A 42 11.01 13.01 -8.26
N HIS A 43 10.11 13.01 -9.24
CA HIS A 43 10.00 14.06 -10.25
C HIS A 43 9.69 15.41 -9.57
N SER A 44 8.73 15.42 -8.65
CA SER A 44 8.38 16.62 -7.87
C SER A 44 9.56 17.16 -7.04
N LYS A 45 10.32 16.27 -6.38
CA LYS A 45 11.48 16.67 -5.58
C LYS A 45 12.65 17.14 -6.44
N TRP A 46 12.91 16.49 -7.56
CA TRP A 46 13.96 16.84 -8.51
C TRP A 46 13.78 18.27 -9.02
N VAL A 47 12.60 18.58 -9.57
CA VAL A 47 12.28 19.91 -10.10
C VAL A 47 12.33 20.99 -9.00
N ALA A 48 11.92 20.64 -7.78
CA ALA A 48 11.93 21.56 -6.65
C ALA A 48 13.30 21.65 -5.93
N GLY A 49 14.33 20.91 -6.35
CA GLY A 49 15.63 20.85 -5.68
C GLY A 49 15.56 20.34 -4.23
N ARG A 50 14.59 19.47 -3.91
CA ARG A 50 14.38 18.94 -2.56
C ARG A 50 15.10 17.62 -2.35
N ALA A 51 15.57 17.41 -1.12
CA ALA A 51 16.17 16.15 -0.71
C ALA A 51 15.17 14.98 -0.77
N ILE A 52 15.68 13.78 -1.05
CA ILE A 52 14.91 12.54 -1.01
C ILE A 52 14.50 12.21 0.42
N GLU A 53 15.41 12.38 1.38
CA GLU A 53 15.15 12.15 2.80
C GLU A 53 14.39 13.34 3.41
N ASP A 54 13.36 13.03 4.19
CA ASP A 54 12.49 14.00 4.86
C ASP A 54 12.06 13.39 6.20
N THR A 55 12.96 13.42 7.18
CA THR A 55 12.80 12.73 8.47
C THR A 55 11.54 13.16 9.23
N ASP A 56 11.20 14.44 9.15
CA ASP A 56 9.99 14.97 9.78
C ASP A 56 8.74 14.38 9.14
N ARG A 57 8.71 14.27 7.80
CA ARG A 57 7.59 13.64 7.11
C ARG A 57 7.55 12.13 7.34
N GLU A 58 8.69 11.46 7.37
CA GLU A 58 8.81 10.01 7.64
C GLU A 58 8.19 9.66 8.99
N LYS A 59 8.48 10.47 10.03
CA LYS A 59 7.85 10.35 11.34
C LYS A 59 6.33 10.47 11.29
N VAL A 60 5.80 11.47 10.57
CA VAL A 60 4.33 11.65 10.44
C VAL A 60 3.68 10.44 9.75
N VAL A 61 4.32 9.87 8.71
CA VAL A 61 3.79 8.67 8.04
C VAL A 61 3.71 7.49 9.00
N ILE A 62 4.78 7.25 9.77
CA ILE A 62 4.82 6.14 10.74
C ILE A 62 3.79 6.35 11.84
N GLU A 63 3.68 7.55 12.40
CA GLU A 63 2.69 7.86 13.45
C GLU A 63 1.26 7.63 12.96
N GLN A 64 0.92 8.09 11.75
CA GLN A 64 -0.39 7.87 11.15
C GLN A 64 -0.66 6.38 10.91
N ALA A 65 0.34 5.66 10.40
CA ALA A 65 0.24 4.22 10.20
C ALA A 65 0.00 3.47 11.52
N VAL A 66 0.72 3.82 12.59
CA VAL A 66 0.55 3.23 13.92
C VAL A 66 -0.87 3.48 14.44
N ILE A 67 -1.36 4.73 14.34
CA ILE A 67 -2.73 5.07 14.77
C ILE A 67 -3.75 4.20 14.04
N SER A 68 -3.63 4.04 12.73
CA SER A 68 -4.54 3.18 11.95
C SER A 68 -4.36 1.69 12.27
N GLY A 69 -3.12 1.20 12.38
CA GLY A 69 -2.82 -0.21 12.66
C GLY A 69 -3.38 -0.68 14.00
N LEU A 70 -3.32 0.18 15.03
CA LEU A 70 -3.90 -0.10 16.34
C LEU A 70 -5.43 -0.31 16.27
N GLN A 71 -6.14 0.35 15.34
CA GLN A 71 -7.58 0.14 15.14
C GLN A 71 -7.90 -1.28 14.64
N TYR A 72 -6.93 -1.95 14.01
CA TYR A 72 -7.03 -3.33 13.53
C TYR A 72 -6.32 -4.34 14.43
N GLY A 73 -5.84 -3.91 15.61
CA GLY A 73 -5.12 -4.78 16.55
C GLY A 73 -3.68 -5.12 16.16
N ILE A 74 -3.10 -4.40 15.19
CA ILE A 74 -1.69 -4.53 14.81
C ILE A 74 -0.85 -3.76 15.84
N THR A 75 0.27 -4.34 16.27
CA THR A 75 1.13 -3.71 17.28
C THR A 75 1.86 -2.49 16.72
N THR A 76 2.20 -1.55 17.60
CA THR A 76 3.05 -0.40 17.27
C THR A 76 4.35 -0.86 16.63
N ASP A 77 5.06 -1.80 17.25
CA ASP A 77 6.37 -2.26 16.78
C ASP A 77 6.30 -2.89 15.39
N SER A 78 5.28 -3.73 15.13
CA SER A 78 5.10 -4.34 13.81
C SER A 78 4.78 -3.31 12.74
N THR A 79 3.93 -2.32 13.07
CA THR A 79 3.54 -1.28 12.13
C THR A 79 4.71 -0.35 11.80
N THR A 80 5.44 0.09 12.83
CA THR A 80 6.64 0.92 12.68
C THR A 80 7.68 0.23 11.81
N THR A 81 8.04 -1.01 12.14
CA THR A 81 9.05 -1.77 11.38
C THR A 81 8.66 -1.92 9.91
N PHE A 82 7.39 -2.22 9.64
CA PHE A 82 6.92 -2.37 8.26
C PHE A 82 6.97 -1.04 7.49
N PHE A 83 6.53 0.06 8.09
CA PHE A 83 6.52 1.36 7.41
C PHE A 83 7.92 1.96 7.25
N GLU A 84 8.85 1.71 8.16
CA GLU A 84 10.27 2.04 7.99
C GLU A 84 10.84 1.31 6.75
N ALA A 85 10.59 0.01 6.61
CA ALA A 85 11.01 -0.75 5.43
C ALA A 85 10.38 -0.22 4.13
N GLN A 86 9.09 0.14 4.15
CA GLN A 86 8.39 0.75 3.02
C GLN A 86 8.95 2.14 2.66
N ILE A 87 9.39 2.92 3.65
CA ILE A 87 10.04 4.22 3.45
C ILE A 87 11.43 4.03 2.82
N GLU A 88 12.22 3.06 3.29
CA GLU A 88 13.53 2.77 2.70
C GLU A 88 13.43 2.29 1.26
N ALA A 89 12.49 1.39 0.96
CA ALA A 89 12.20 0.97 -0.41
C ALA A 89 11.78 2.16 -1.28
N ALA A 90 10.92 3.04 -0.76
CA ALA A 90 10.50 4.25 -1.44
C ALA A 90 11.67 5.21 -1.73
N LYS A 91 12.59 5.38 -0.80
CA LYS A 91 13.81 6.20 -0.99
C LYS A 91 14.74 5.56 -2.02
N ALA A 92 14.85 4.23 -2.07
CA ALA A 92 15.64 3.53 -3.08
C ALA A 92 15.13 3.79 -4.51
N ILE A 93 13.81 3.73 -4.73
CA ILE A 93 13.21 4.04 -6.04
C ILE A 93 13.46 5.51 -6.42
N GLN A 94 13.32 6.44 -5.47
CA GLN A 94 13.62 7.86 -5.72
C GLN A 94 15.09 8.08 -6.10
N ARG A 95 16.02 7.43 -5.39
CA ARG A 95 17.47 7.51 -5.70
C ARG A 95 17.79 6.98 -7.09
N TYR A 96 17.16 5.88 -7.50
CA TYR A 96 17.27 5.36 -8.86
C TYR A 96 16.88 6.43 -9.90
N TRP A 97 15.72 7.06 -9.74
CA TRP A 97 15.28 8.10 -10.70
C TRP A 97 16.15 9.36 -10.67
N PHE A 98 16.58 9.81 -9.49
CA PHE A 98 17.56 10.91 -9.38
C PHE A 98 18.87 10.58 -10.10
N SER A 99 19.31 9.32 -10.09
CA SER A 99 20.49 8.90 -10.84
C SER A 99 20.24 8.94 -12.35
N VAL A 100 19.12 8.39 -12.83
CA VAL A 100 18.75 8.40 -14.25
C VAL A 100 18.66 9.82 -14.79
N TRP A 101 18.10 10.74 -14.00
CA TRP A 101 17.86 12.12 -14.42
C TRP A 101 19.08 13.04 -14.40
N GLN A 102 20.23 12.55 -13.95
CA GLN A 102 21.50 13.28 -14.13
C GLN A 102 21.86 13.39 -15.63
N ASP A 103 21.56 12.34 -16.40
CA ASP A 103 21.84 12.29 -17.84
C ASP A 103 20.63 12.68 -18.69
N GLU A 104 19.43 12.22 -18.29
CA GLU A 104 18.18 12.43 -19.03
C GLU A 104 17.09 13.01 -18.11
N PRO A 105 16.97 14.34 -17.99
CA PRO A 105 15.98 14.97 -17.10
C PRO A 105 14.55 14.49 -17.40
N PRO A 106 13.68 14.43 -16.38
CA PRO A 106 12.31 13.97 -16.58
C PRO A 106 11.54 14.91 -17.51
N GLU A 107 10.82 14.32 -18.46
CA GLU A 107 9.92 15.07 -19.34
C GLU A 107 8.59 15.41 -18.65
N GLY A 108 7.96 16.49 -19.12
CA GLY A 108 6.64 16.91 -18.68
C GLY A 108 6.63 17.68 -17.36
N LEU A 109 5.42 18.04 -16.90
CA LEU A 109 5.26 18.77 -15.65
C LEU A 109 5.29 17.82 -14.45
N ALA A 110 6.09 18.18 -13.45
CA ALA A 110 6.10 17.45 -12.20
C ALA A 110 4.73 17.58 -11.49
N PRO A 111 4.15 16.48 -11.00
CA PRO A 111 2.92 16.52 -10.22
C PRO A 111 3.13 17.25 -8.90
N ASN A 112 2.07 17.87 -8.38
CA ASN A 112 2.12 18.54 -7.09
C ASN A 112 2.25 17.52 -5.96
N LEU A 113 3.37 17.55 -5.23
CA LEU A 113 3.66 16.59 -4.17
C LEU A 113 2.58 16.61 -3.07
N THR A 114 2.13 17.79 -2.66
CA THR A 114 1.22 17.94 -1.52
C THR A 114 -0.23 17.72 -1.90
N ALA A 115 -0.67 18.31 -3.01
CA ALA A 115 -2.07 18.29 -3.42
C ALA A 115 -2.46 16.99 -4.15
N THR A 116 -1.52 16.34 -4.85
CA THR A 116 -1.83 15.19 -5.70
C THR A 116 -1.29 13.88 -5.14
N ILE A 117 -0.01 13.83 -4.73
CA ILE A 117 0.63 12.55 -4.39
C ILE A 117 0.43 12.18 -2.92
N ARG A 118 0.70 13.09 -1.98
CA ARG A 118 0.62 12.80 -0.53
C ARG A 118 -0.74 12.24 -0.07
N PRO A 119 -1.90 12.67 -0.59
CA PRO A 119 -3.19 12.10 -0.22
C PRO A 119 -3.38 10.64 -0.63
N GLN A 120 -2.57 10.11 -1.56
CA GLN A 120 -2.61 8.72 -1.98
C GLN A 120 -1.65 7.83 -1.17
N LEU A 121 -0.83 8.44 -0.31
CA LEU A 121 0.18 7.75 0.51
C LEU A 121 -0.26 7.59 1.97
N LEU A 122 -1.46 8.07 2.32
CA LEU A 122 -2.02 8.12 3.67
C LEU A 122 -3.41 7.49 3.71
#